data_AF-A0A9X0YUS5-F1
#
_entry.id   AF-A0A9X0YUS5-F1
#
_cell.length_a   1.000
_cell.length_b   1.000
_cell.length_c   1.000
_cell.angle_alpha   90.00
_cell.angle_beta   90.00
_cell.angle_gamma   90.00
#
_symmetry.space_group_name_H-M   'P 1'
#
loop_
_entity.id
_entity.type
_entity.pdbx_description
1 polymer ?
#
loop_
_entity_poly.entity_id
_entity_poly.type
_entity_poly.pdbx_seq_one_letter_code
_entity_poly.pdbx_strand_id
1 'polypeptide(L)' 'MRSKSKLKDPGIILLVVFIFLAAIVLVWWPTDIYWMGISLAGWLMFFSYFVWFLLAVAYVYWIEKVEKG' A
#
# COMPACT_ATOMS: atom_id res chain seq x y z
N MET A 1 1.95 33.29 4.19
CA MET A 1 1.43 31.89 4.26
C MET A 1 2.50 30.98 3.69
N ARG A 2 3.16 30.19 4.54
CA ARG A 2 4.27 29.32 4.13
C ARG A 2 3.68 28.21 3.27
N SER A 3 4.05 28.17 1.99
CA SER A 3 3.71 27.10 1.06
C SER A 3 4.32 25.79 1.58
N LYS A 4 3.63 25.12 2.51
CA LYS A 4 3.92 23.71 2.79
C LYS A 4 3.42 22.96 1.56
N SER A 5 4.35 22.39 0.82
CA SER A 5 4.10 21.59 -0.39
C SER A 5 3.08 20.50 -0.07
N LYS A 6 1.81 20.68 -0.46
CA LYS A 6 0.74 19.67 -0.31
C LYS A 6 1.14 18.31 -0.92
N LEU A 7 2.05 18.32 -1.89
CA LEU A 7 2.59 17.11 -2.52
C LEU A 7 3.50 16.26 -1.61
N LYS A 8 3.93 16.79 -0.45
CA LYS A 8 4.71 16.03 0.54
C LYS A 8 3.87 15.55 1.72
N ASP A 9 2.55 15.71 1.66
CA ASP A 9 1.66 15.21 2.69
C ASP A 9 1.72 13.67 2.71
N PRO A 10 2.07 13.03 3.84
CA PRO A 10 2.21 11.58 3.93
C PRO A 10 0.96 10.82 3.46
N GLY A 11 -0.23 11.40 3.71
CA GLY A 11 -1.50 10.83 3.28
C GLY A 11 -1.69 10.80 1.75
N ILE A 12 -1.22 11.82 1.02
CA ILE A 12 -1.30 11.85 -0.46
C ILE A 12 -0.35 10.82 -1.07
N ILE A 13 0.84 10.67 -0.48
CA ILE A 13 1.80 9.66 -0.94
C ILE A 13 1.27 8.25 -0.68
N LEU A 14 0.66 8.03 0.50
CA LEU A 14 0.01 6.76 0.82
C LEU A 14 -1.12 6.46 -0.17
N LEU A 15 -1.95 7.44 -0.51
CA LEU A 15 -3.03 7.32 -1.48
C LEU A 15 -2.50 6.88 -2.85
N VAL A 16 -1.44 7.51 -3.36
CA VAL A 16 -0.84 7.16 -4.66
C VAL A 16 -0.32 5.72 -4.66
N VAL A 17 0.36 5.30 -3.58
CA VAL A 17 0.85 3.92 -3.42
C VAL A 17 -0.33 2.94 -3.40
N PHE A 18 -1.41 3.28 -2.71
CA PHE A 18 -2.63 2.48 -2.64
C PHE A 18 -3.27 2.29 -4.01
N ILE A 19 -3.42 3.39 -4.77
CA ILE A 19 -3.98 3.37 -6.13
C ILE A 19 -3.12 2.51 -7.05
N PHE A 20 -1.80 2.64 -6.95
CA PHE A 20 -0.87 1.85 -7.77
C PHE A 20 -0.96 0.35 -7.47
N LEU A 21 -0.98 -0.03 -6.19
CA LEU A 21 -1.18 -1.43 -5.79
C LEU A 21 -2.53 -1.98 -6.25
N ALA A 22 -3.60 -1.20 -6.10
CA ALA A 22 -4.93 -1.58 -6.56
C ALA A 22 -4.97 -1.78 -8.09
N ALA A 23 -4.32 -0.90 -8.86
CA ALA A 23 -4.24 -1.02 -10.31
C ALA A 23 -3.50 -2.28 -10.75
N ILE A 24 -2.37 -2.61 -10.11
CA ILE A 24 -1.63 -3.85 -10.39
C ILE A 24 -2.50 -5.07 -10.11
N VAL A 25 -3.16 -5.10 -8.95
CA VAL A 25 -4.02 -6.21 -8.54
C VAL A 25 -5.19 -6.38 -9.52
N LEU A 26 -5.79 -5.29 -9.98
CA LEU A 26 -6.89 -5.32 -10.95
C LEU A 26 -6.44 -5.78 -12.35
N VAL A 27 -5.28 -5.35 -12.82
CA VAL A 27 -4.79 -5.72 -14.17
C VAL A 27 -4.32 -7.17 -14.21
N TRP A 28 -3.69 -7.66 -13.14
CA TRP A 28 -3.03 -8.97 -13.15
C TRP A 28 -3.85 -10.09 -12.50
N TRP A 29 -5.03 -9.78 -11.93
CA TRP A 29 -5.83 -10.68 -11.10
C TRP A 29 -5.83 -12.16 -11.56
N PRO A 30 -5.08 -13.06 -10.88
CA PRO A 30 -4.86 -14.41 -11.37
C PRO A 30 -5.97 -15.36 -10.86
N THR A 31 -6.99 -15.57 -11.69
CA THR A 31 -8.12 -16.49 -11.41
C THR A 31 -7.77 -17.95 -11.62
N ASP A 32 -6.90 -18.25 -12.59
CA ASP A 32 -6.72 -19.61 -13.10
C ASP A 32 -5.47 -20.31 -12.55
N ILE A 33 -4.68 -19.61 -11.74
CA ILE A 33 -3.43 -20.16 -11.18
C ILE A 33 -3.73 -20.72 -9.79
N TYR A 34 -3.44 -22.00 -9.58
CA TYR A 34 -3.54 -22.67 -8.29
C TYR A 34 -2.17 -23.13 -7.84
N TRP A 35 -1.80 -22.77 -6.61
CA TRP A 35 -0.54 -23.16 -6.00
C TRP A 35 -0.81 -23.87 -4.67
N MET A 36 -0.29 -25.09 -4.54
CA MET A 36 -0.55 -26.00 -3.41
C MET A 36 -2.06 -26.25 -3.16
N GLY A 37 -2.88 -26.27 -4.22
CA GLY A 37 -4.33 -26.46 -4.13
C GLY A 37 -5.12 -25.22 -3.69
N ILE A 38 -4.45 -24.10 -3.41
CA ILE A 38 -5.05 -22.80 -3.07
C ILE A 38 -4.92 -21.89 -4.30
N SER A 39 -5.95 -21.09 -4.60
CA SER A 39 -5.84 -20.11 -5.68
C SER A 39 -4.70 -19.12 -5.41
N LEU A 40 -3.97 -18.74 -6.45
CA LEU A 40 -2.91 -17.73 -6.35
C LEU A 40 -3.49 -16.40 -5.84
N ALA A 41 -4.74 -16.08 -6.22
CA ALA A 41 -5.51 -14.99 -5.64
C ALA A 41 -5.62 -15.09 -4.10
N GLY A 42 -5.86 -16.29 -3.54
CA GLY A 42 -5.88 -16.51 -2.10
C GLY A 42 -4.53 -16.23 -1.43
N TRP A 43 -3.43 -16.65 -2.05
CA TRP A 43 -2.08 -16.32 -1.60
C TRP A 43 -1.79 -14.81 -1.64
N LEU A 44 -2.20 -14.14 -2.72
CA LEU A 44 -2.11 -12.68 -2.87
C LEU A 44 -2.88 -11.95 -1.77
N MET A 45 -4.10 -12.39 -1.45
CA MET A 45 -4.88 -11.82 -0.37
C MET A 45 -4.16 -11.99 0.97
N PHE A 46 -3.60 -13.16 1.25
CA PHE A 46 -2.82 -13.38 2.48
C PHE A 46 -1.58 -12.49 2.55
N PHE A 47 -0.81 -12.42 1.47
CA PHE A 47 0.41 -11.60 1.42
C PHE A 47 0.10 -10.10 1.51
N SER A 48 -1.06 -9.68 1.00
CA SER A 48 -1.50 -8.28 1.07
C SER A 48 -1.59 -7.79 2.52
N TYR A 49 -1.95 -8.64 3.49
CA TYR A 49 -1.97 -8.25 4.91
C TYR A 49 -0.62 -7.78 5.42
N PHE A 50 0.47 -8.43 5.01
CA PHE A 50 1.82 -8.01 5.38
C PHE A 50 2.19 -6.67 4.74
N VAL A 51 1.79 -6.47 3.47
CA VAL A 51 1.98 -5.19 2.77
C VAL A 51 1.20 -4.07 3.47
N TRP A 52 -0.06 -4.32 3.85
CA TRP A 52 -0.88 -3.38 4.61
C TRP A 52 -0.26 -3.02 5.95
N PHE A 53 0.26 -4.01 6.66
CA PHE A 53 0.93 -3.81 7.94
C PHE A 53 2.19 -2.94 7.78
N LEU A 54 3.06 -3.26 6.81
CA LEU A 54 4.26 -2.47 6.54
C LEU A 54 3.94 -1.04 6.11
N LEU A 55 2.91 -0.84 5.28
CA LEU A 55 2.45 0.49 4.90
C LEU A 55 1.94 1.29 6.10
N ALA A 56 1.20 0.65 7.00
CA ALA A 56 0.73 1.29 8.22
C ALA A 56 1.91 1.71 9.13
N VAL A 57 2.88 0.82 9.35
CA VAL A 57 4.09 1.13 10.13
C VAL A 57 4.88 2.26 9.49
N ALA A 58 5.11 2.20 8.18
CA ALA A 58 5.83 3.23 7.44
C ALA A 58 5.09 4.58 7.51
N TYR A 59 3.76 4.58 7.42
CA TYR A 59 2.93 5.76 7.53
C TYR A 59 3.00 6.39 8.93
N VAL A 60 2.85 5.59 9.99
CA VAL A 60 2.96 6.08 11.37
C VAL A 60 4.35 6.65 11.61
N TYR A 61 5.40 5.92 11.24
CA TYR A 61 6.77 6.39 11.38
C TYR A 61 7.03 7.71 10.63
N TRP A 62 6.48 7.84 9.42
CA TRP A 62 6.60 9.07 8.63
C TRP A 62 5.86 10.23 9.30
N ILE A 63 4.61 10.04 9.74
CA ILE A 63 3.87 11.08 10.47
C ILE A 63 4.62 11.52 11.72
N GLU A 64 5.11 10.58 12.53
CA GLU A 64 5.87 10.90 13.74
C GLU A 64 7.12 11.73 13.43
N LYS A 65 7.80 11.42 12.33
CA LYS A 65 8.98 12.15 11.87
C LYS A 65 8.65 13.56 11.35
N VAL A 66 7.50 13.73 10.69
CA VAL A 66 7.05 15.02 10.15
C VAL A 66 6.48 15.93 11.24
N GLU A 67 5.86 15.39 12.29
CA GLU A 67 5.38 16.18 13.43
C GLU A 67 6.50 16.55 14.42
N LYS A 68 7.51 15.68 14.60
CA LYS A 68 8.65 15.97 15.50
C LYS A 68 9.74 16.84 14.87
N GLY A 69 9.70 17.11 13.56
CA GLY A 69 10.68 17.91 12.81
C GLY A 69 10.15 19.27 12.40
#